data_AF-A0A964MBL8-F1
#
_entry.id   AF-A0A964MBL8-F1
#
_cell.length_a   1.000
_cell.length_b   1.000
_cell.length_c   1.000
_cell.angle_alpha   90.00
_cell.angle_beta   90.00
_cell.angle_gamma   90.00
#
_symmetry.space_group_name_H-M   'P 1'
#
loop_
_entity.id
_entity.type
_entity.pdbx_description
1 polymer ?
#
loop_
_entity_poly.entity_id
_entity_poly.type
_entity_poly.pdbx_seq_one_letter_code
_entity_poly.pdbx_strand_id
1 'polypeptide(L)'
;MTSTTTPTTGQRQTFAKNERLRSSERISVVITTGRRYRADGLSLIVVPAPGAGLRAGFIVRRKLGGAVVRNLMKRRMRESYRRIKSGVRPGADLVFSANAVADYHSLSRA
;
A
#
# COMPACT_ATOMS: atom_id res chain seq x y z
N MET A 1 3.85 23.73 -16.03
CA MET A 1 4.35 23.02 -14.84
C MET A 1 3.31 22.00 -14.37
N THR A 2 3.24 20.83 -15.00
CA THR A 2 2.62 19.60 -14.46
C THR A 2 3.07 18.46 -15.37
N SER A 3 4.21 17.84 -15.05
CA SER A 3 4.71 16.70 -15.82
C SER A 3 3.86 15.47 -15.51
N THR A 4 2.84 15.23 -16.34
CA THR A 4 2.10 13.97 -16.38
C THR A 4 3.02 12.92 -16.98
N THR A 5 3.77 12.20 -16.15
CA THR A 5 4.63 11.11 -16.62
C THR A 5 3.77 9.91 -16.99
N THR A 6 3.51 9.77 -18.29
CA THR A 6 2.95 8.56 -18.92
C THR A 6 3.76 7.33 -18.45
N PRO A 7 3.13 6.25 -17.97
CA PRO A 7 3.85 5.04 -17.61
C PRO A 7 4.38 4.38 -18.89
N THR A 8 5.71 4.41 -19.08
CA THR A 8 6.40 3.68 -20.14
C THR A 8 6.16 2.18 -19.98
N THR A 9 5.39 1.61 -20.90
CA THR A 9 5.10 0.19 -21.07
C THR A 9 6.41 -0.60 -21.22
N GLY A 10 6.89 -1.22 -20.14
CA GLY A 10 8.11 -2.06 -20.21
C GLY A 10 8.75 -2.43 -18.88
N GLN A 11 8.46 -1.72 -17.78
CA GLN A 11 9.02 -2.12 -16.48
C GLN A 11 8.16 -3.20 -15.83
N ARG A 12 8.77 -4.37 -15.56
CA ARG A 12 8.13 -5.50 -14.88
C ARG A 12 7.70 -5.08 -13.48
N GLN A 13 6.42 -4.74 -13.31
CA GLN A 13 5.88 -4.31 -12.03
C GLN A 13 5.70 -5.52 -11.11
N THR A 14 6.79 -5.97 -10.50
CA THR A 14 6.82 -7.11 -9.57
C THR A 14 6.95 -6.61 -8.15
N PHE A 15 6.20 -7.15 -7.20
CA PHE A 15 6.41 -6.86 -5.77
C PHE A 15 7.52 -7.74 -5.21
N ALA A 16 8.77 -7.28 -5.33
CA ALA A 16 9.97 -8.06 -5.05
C ALA A 16 10.19 -8.29 -3.54
N LYS A 17 11.06 -9.25 -3.20
CA LYS A 17 11.28 -9.68 -1.80
C LYS A 17 11.82 -8.55 -0.91
N ASN A 18 12.65 -7.68 -1.50
CA ASN A 18 13.29 -6.50 -0.90
C ASN A 18 12.35 -5.30 -0.75
N GLU A 19 11.27 -5.24 -1.54
CA GLU A 19 10.23 -4.21 -1.44
C GLU A 19 9.22 -4.52 -0.31
N ARG A 20 9.33 -5.68 0.36
CA ARG A 20 8.40 -6.08 1.43
C ARG A 20 8.86 -5.57 2.77
N LEU A 21 8.04 -4.71 3.38
CA LEU A 21 8.23 -4.34 4.77
C LEU A 21 7.69 -5.44 5.69
N ARG A 22 8.60 -6.23 6.28
CA ARG A 22 8.25 -7.38 7.15
C ARG A 22 8.57 -7.18 8.62
N SER A 23 9.52 -6.31 8.95
CA SER A 23 9.91 -6.08 10.34
C SER A 23 8.73 -5.46 11.10
N SER A 24 8.28 -6.15 12.15
CA SER A 24 7.22 -5.69 13.03
C SER A 24 7.59 -4.36 13.68
N GLU A 25 8.83 -4.23 14.16
CA GLU A 25 9.37 -3.00 14.72
C GLU A 25 9.27 -1.85 13.73
N ARG A 26 9.73 -2.07 12.49
CA ARG A 26 9.68 -1.05 11.45
C ARG A 26 8.22 -0.68 11.12
N ILE A 27 7.33 -1.67 11.00
CA ILE A 27 5.90 -1.43 10.80
C ILE A 27 5.33 -0.56 11.93
N SER A 28 5.68 -0.86 13.19
CA SER A 28 5.28 -0.06 14.35
C SER A 28 5.78 1.37 14.25
N VAL A 29 7.05 1.58 13.90
CA VAL A 29 7.61 2.92 13.66
C VAL A 29 6.77 3.67 12.63
N VAL A 30 6.45 3.06 11.48
CA VAL A 30 5.63 3.72 10.45
C VAL A 30 4.28 4.12 10.99
N ILE A 31 3.60 3.20 11.67
CA ILE A 31 2.25 3.46 12.18
C ILE A 31 2.27 4.61 13.19
N THR A 32 3.30 4.70 14.02
CA THR A 32 3.41 5.68 15.10
C THR A 32 3.89 7.04 14.62
N THR A 33 4.94 7.11 13.80
CA THR A 33 5.60 8.38 13.42
C THR A 33 5.27 8.85 12.01
N GLY A 34 4.68 7.98 11.19
CA GLY A 34 4.44 8.27 9.78
C GLY A 34 3.29 9.23 9.52
N ARG A 35 3.42 9.96 8.41
CA ARG A 35 2.37 10.84 7.89
C ARG A 35 1.25 9.99 7.31
N ARG A 36 0.01 10.23 7.74
CA ARG A 36 -1.17 9.45 7.37
C ARG A 36 -1.99 10.18 6.31
N TYR A 37 -2.28 9.50 5.21
CA TYR A 37 -3.21 9.89 4.17
C TYR A 37 -4.39 8.93 4.20
N ARG A 38 -5.62 9.45 4.16
CA ARG A 38 -6.85 8.65 4.24
C ARG A 38 -7.69 8.89 2.99
N ALA A 39 -8.22 7.82 2.42
CA ALA A 39 -9.15 7.87 1.30
C ALA A 39 -10.03 6.61 1.34
N ASP A 40 -11.35 6.77 1.27
CA ASP A 40 -12.35 5.70 1.05
C ASP A 40 -12.10 4.41 1.87
N GLY A 41 -11.92 4.55 3.19
CA GLY A 41 -11.71 3.39 4.08
C GLY A 41 -10.32 2.76 4.02
N LEU A 42 -9.41 3.31 3.20
CA LEU A 42 -8.00 2.99 3.16
C LEU A 42 -7.18 4.10 3.84
N SER A 43 -6.06 3.72 4.44
CA SER A 43 -5.08 4.66 4.95
C SER A 43 -3.69 4.27 4.47
N LEU A 44 -2.98 5.23 3.92
CA LEU A 44 -1.57 5.12 3.58
C LEU A 44 -0.76 5.87 4.64
N ILE A 45 0.21 5.19 5.23
CA ILE A 45 1.12 5.77 6.21
C ILE A 45 2.52 5.75 5.60
N VAL A 46 3.20 6.90 5.61
CA VAL A 46 4.48 7.08 4.94
C VAL A 46 5.50 7.61 5.93
N VAL A 47 6.66 6.97 5.96
CA VAL A 47 7.86 7.46 6.64
C VAL A 47 8.99 7.56 5.61
N PRO A 48 9.72 8.67 5.55
CA PRO A 48 10.97 8.75 4.79
C PRO A 48 11.98 7.75 5.34
N ALA A 49 12.64 7.02 4.45
CA ALA A 49 13.74 6.13 4.78
C ALA A 49 14.89 6.33 3.78
N PRO A 50 15.65 7.43 3.94
CA PRO A 50 16.79 7.72 3.08
C PRO A 50 17.76 6.53 3.03
N GLY A 51 18.30 6.24 1.85
CA GLY A 51 19.22 5.11 1.65
C GLY A 51 18.55 3.74 1.59
N ALA A 52 17.25 3.63 1.87
CA ALA A 52 16.50 2.40 1.65
C ALA A 52 15.81 2.36 0.28
N GLY A 53 15.61 1.16 -0.26
CA GLY A 53 14.67 0.96 -1.37
C GLY A 53 13.23 1.30 -0.98
N LEU A 54 12.36 1.44 -1.97
CA LEU A 54 10.91 1.57 -1.73
C LEU A 54 10.37 0.28 -1.10
N ARG A 55 9.83 0.39 0.11
CA ARG A 55 9.30 -0.75 0.87
C ARG A 55 7.84 -0.52 1.22
N ALA A 56 7.02 -1.56 1.14
CA ALA A 56 5.59 -1.51 1.43
C ALA A 56 5.13 -2.66 2.35
N GLY A 57 4.28 -2.31 3.32
CA GLY A 57 3.56 -3.21 4.20
C GLY A 57 2.05 -3.10 3.99
N PHE A 58 1.32 -4.20 4.19
CA PHE A 58 -0.13 -4.26 4.01
C PHE A 58 -0.79 -4.82 5.27
N ILE A 59 -1.66 -4.03 5.88
CA ILE A 59 -2.36 -4.34 7.12
C ILE A 59 -3.86 -4.27 6.85
N VAL A 60 -4.59 -5.27 7.32
CA VAL A 60 -6.05 -5.25 7.30
C VAL A 60 -6.50 -5.51 8.73
N ARG A 61 -7.29 -4.59 9.28
CA ARG A 61 -7.77 -4.73 10.66
C ARG A 61 -8.61 -6.00 10.82
N ARG A 62 -8.43 -6.71 11.95
CA ARG A 62 -9.14 -7.96 12.23
C ARG A 62 -10.67 -7.80 12.19
N LYS A 63 -11.18 -6.64 12.61
CA LYS A 63 -12.62 -6.31 12.62
C LYS A 63 -13.28 -6.24 11.24
N LEU A 64 -12.51 -6.25 10.15
CA LEU A 64 -13.02 -6.13 8.78
C LEU A 64 -13.50 -7.46 8.18
N GLY A 65 -13.33 -8.58 8.86
CA GLY A 65 -13.88 -9.86 8.45
C GLY A 65 -12.87 -11.00 8.49
N GLY A 66 -13.32 -12.16 7.99
CA GLY A 66 -12.58 -13.41 8.02
C GLY A 66 -11.31 -13.44 7.15
N ALA A 67 -10.64 -14.58 7.12
CA ALA A 67 -9.39 -14.76 6.36
C ALA A 67 -9.55 -14.42 4.87
N VAL A 68 -10.68 -14.78 4.25
CA VAL A 68 -10.96 -14.56 2.83
C VAL A 68 -11.03 -13.07 2.50
N VAL A 69 -11.85 -12.30 3.24
CA VAL A 69 -11.99 -10.85 3.05
C VAL A 69 -10.63 -10.15 3.22
N ARG A 70 -9.89 -10.48 4.28
CA ARG A 70 -8.56 -9.90 4.52
C ARG A 70 -7.57 -10.23 3.41
N ASN A 71 -7.60 -11.45 2.88
CA ASN A 71 -6.72 -11.86 1.79
C ASN A 71 -7.07 -11.16 0.47
N LEU A 72 -8.36 -11.00 0.18
CA LEU A 72 -8.84 -10.23 -0.96
C LEU A 72 -8.38 -8.76 -0.89
N MET A 73 -8.56 -8.11 0.27
CA MET A 73 -8.11 -6.73 0.47
C MET A 73 -6.60 -6.60 0.31
N LYS A 74 -5.80 -7.49 0.92
CA LYS A 74 -4.35 -7.52 0.72
C LYS A 74 -3.95 -7.73 -0.74
N ARG A 75 -4.74 -8.50 -1.50
CA ARG A 75 -4.49 -8.74 -2.93
C ARG A 75 -4.77 -7.48 -3.76
N ARG A 76 -5.89 -6.80 -3.50
CA ARG A 76 -6.24 -5.52 -4.15
C ARG A 76 -5.22 -4.42 -3.84
N MET A 77 -4.85 -4.24 -2.57
CA MET A 77 -3.83 -3.25 -2.19
C MET A 77 -2.47 -3.51 -2.84
N ARG A 78 -2.04 -4.78 -2.94
CA ARG A 78 -0.81 -5.15 -3.65
C ARG A 78 -0.87 -4.78 -5.13
N GLU A 79 -2.02 -4.95 -5.76
CA GLU A 79 -2.21 -4.60 -7.17
C GLU A 79 -2.20 -3.08 -7.39
N SER A 80 -2.85 -2.31 -6.52
CA SER A 80 -2.77 -0.85 -6.55
C SER A 80 -1.32 -0.36 -6.36
N TYR A 81 -0.61 -0.92 -5.37
CA TYR A 81 0.81 -0.61 -5.14
C TYR A 81 1.66 -0.90 -6.37
N ARG A 82 1.44 -2.05 -7.02
CA ARG A 82 2.16 -2.46 -8.22
C ARG A 82 2.09 -1.41 -9.33
N ARG A 83 0.92 -0.79 -9.53
CA ARG A 83 0.69 0.22 -10.57
C ARG A 83 1.31 1.58 -10.26
N ILE A 84 1.31 1.97 -8.98
CA ILE A 84 1.81 3.30 -8.57
C ILE A 84 3.31 3.33 -8.31
N LYS A 85 3.95 2.19 -8.00
CA LYS A 85 5.32 2.18 -7.46
C LYS A 85 6.35 2.83 -8.37
N SER A 86 6.15 2.83 -9.69
CA SER A 86 7.05 3.47 -10.66
C SER A 86 7.05 5.00 -10.57
N GLY A 87 5.97 5.59 -10.05
CA GLY A 87 5.86 7.04 -9.82
C GLY A 87 6.29 7.48 -8.42
N VAL A 88 6.62 6.55 -7.52
CA VAL A 88 6.99 6.87 -6.14
C VAL A 88 8.50 6.95 -6.03
N ARG A 89 9.00 8.06 -5.46
CA ARG A 89 10.43 8.22 -5.19
C ARG A 89 10.91 7.09 -4.25
N PRO A 90 12.05 6.45 -4.54
CA PRO A 90 12.68 5.52 -3.61
C PRO A 90 13.10 6.24 -2.32
N GLY A 91 13.45 5.49 -1.29
CA GLY A 91 13.76 6.08 0.03
C GLY A 91 12.52 6.36 0.87
N ALA A 92 11.45 5.60 0.65
CA ALA A 92 10.19 5.73 1.37
C ALA A 92 9.62 4.36 1.69
N ASP A 93 8.76 4.37 2.70
CA ASP A 93 8.66 3.22 3.53
C ASP A 93 7.20 3.23 4.02
N LEU A 94 6.37 2.50 3.28
CA LEU A 94 4.93 2.67 3.16
C LEU A 94 4.17 1.59 3.93
N VAL A 95 3.07 1.96 4.60
CA VAL A 95 2.13 1.01 5.19
C VAL A 95 0.72 1.34 4.73
N PHE A 96 0.11 0.41 4.00
CA PHE A 96 -1.29 0.45 3.63
C PHE A 96 -2.12 -0.24 4.71
N SER A 97 -3.11 0.45 5.25
CA SER A 97 -4.01 -0.05 6.28
C SER A 97 -5.45 0.07 5.81
N ALA A 98 -6.14 -1.05 5.65
CA ALA A 98 -7.58 -1.06 5.43
C ALA A 98 -8.32 -0.89 6.76
N ASN A 99 -9.21 0.11 6.82
CA ASN A 99 -10.00 0.48 7.99
C ASN A 99 -11.51 0.33 7.78
N ALA A 100 -11.97 0.19 6.54
CA ALA A 100 -13.32 -0.23 6.16
C ALA A 100 -13.24 -1.35 5.12
N VAL A 101 -14.28 -2.18 5.05
CA VAL A 101 -14.41 -3.15 3.95
C VAL A 101 -14.82 -2.31 2.75
N ALA A 102 -14.00 -2.31 1.70
CA ALA A 102 -14.48 -1.95 0.36
C ALA A 102 -15.45 -3.08 -0.02
N ASP A 103 -16.72 -2.86 0.31
CA ASP A 103 -17.74 -3.89 0.29
C ASP A 103 -17.82 -4.54 -1.11
N TYR A 104 -17.81 -5.86 -1.12
CA TYR A 104 -17.89 -6.63 -2.36
C TYR A 104 -19.32 -6.60 -2.91
N HIS A 105 -20.33 -6.45 -2.04
CA HIS A 105 -21.74 -6.35 -2.44
C HIS A 105 -22.12 -4.98 -3.02
N SER A 106 -21.27 -3.96 -2.88
CA SER A 106 -21.40 -2.67 -3.57
C SER A 106 -20.60 -2.59 -4.88
N LEU A 107 -19.80 -3.61 -5.22
CA LEU A 107 -19.08 -3.70 -6.51
C LEU A 107 -19.88 -4.37 -7.63
N SER A 108 -21.14 -4.76 -7.38
CA SER A 108 -22.06 -5.24 -8.42
C SER A 108 -23.11 -4.21 -8.85
N ARG A 109 -23.18 -3.04 -8.21
CA ARG A 109 -24.13 -1.96 -8.54
C ARG A 109 -23.57 -0.60 -8.13
N ALA A 110 -22.71 0.00 -8.95
CA ALA A 110 -22.50 1.46 -9.05
C ALA A 110 -21.69 1.75 -10.32
#